data_AF-A0AAN7Z1T1-F1
#
_entry.id   AF-A0AAN7Z1T1-F1
#
_cell.length_a   1.000
_cell.length_b   1.000
_cell.length_c   1.000
_cell.angle_alpha   90.00
_cell.angle_beta   90.00
_cell.angle_gamma   90.00
#
_symmetry.space_group_name_H-M   'P 1'
#
loop_
_entity.id
_entity.type
_entity.pdbx_description
1 polymer ?
#
loop_
_entity_poly.entity_id
_entity_poly.type
_entity_poly.pdbx_seq_one_letter_code
_entity_poly.pdbx_strand_id
1 'polypeptide(L)'
;MSYVALDALAYFALVTIVIWLHDKVGLWTSFTIRYLIYPVLAGLHFTGFWINGHECSHGALSKSGTVNNIIGMIRHSALLAPYYA
;
A
#
# COMPACT_ATOMS: atom_id res chain seq x y z
N MET A 1 -2.59 5.64 -13.40
CA MET A 1 -3.08 4.23 -13.39
C MET A 1 -1.93 3.22 -13.44
N SER A 2 -0.91 3.39 -14.29
CA SER A 2 0.25 2.47 -14.37
C SER A 2 1.06 2.36 -13.06
N TYR A 3 1.23 3.48 -12.35
CA TYR A 3 1.97 3.51 -11.09
C TYR A 3 1.28 2.74 -9.96
N VAL A 4 -0.06 2.76 -9.87
CA VAL A 4 -0.79 2.02 -8.81
C VAL A 4 -0.65 0.51 -8.97
N ALA A 5 -0.68 0.02 -10.22
CA ALA A 5 -0.45 -1.40 -10.48
C ALA A 5 0.99 -1.80 -10.16
N LEU A 6 1.95 -0.93 -10.49
CA LEU A 6 3.36 -1.15 -10.15
C LEU A 6 3.58 -1.16 -8.63
N ASP A 7 2.98 -0.24 -7.89
CA ASP A 7 3.06 -0.17 -6.43
C ASP A 7 2.46 -1.43 -5.78
N ALA A 8 1.34 -1.91 -6.30
CA ALA A 8 0.72 -3.16 -5.83
C ALA A 8 1.63 -4.37 -6.12
N LEU A 9 2.18 -4.48 -7.33
CA LEU A 9 3.11 -5.54 -7.69
C LEU A 9 4.38 -5.50 -6.83
N ALA A 10 4.94 -4.32 -6.58
CA ALA A 10 6.10 -4.13 -5.72
C ALA A 10 5.82 -4.58 -4.28
N TYR A 11 4.65 -4.26 -3.74
CA TYR A 11 4.22 -4.72 -2.42
C TYR A 11 4.08 -6.25 -2.35
N PHE A 12 3.41 -6.88 -3.31
CA PHE A 12 3.28 -8.35 -3.34
C PHE A 12 4.62 -9.05 -3.50
N ALA A 13 5.51 -8.50 -4.33
CA ALA A 13 6.87 -9.00 -4.47
C ALA A 13 7.64 -8.89 -3.13
N LEU A 14 7.56 -7.75 -2.45
CA LEU A 14 8.17 -7.53 -1.15
C LEU A 14 7.69 -8.56 -0.11
N VAL A 15 6.38 -8.75 0.02
CA VAL A 15 5.80 -9.75 0.94
C VAL A 15 6.29 -11.15 0.61
N THR A 16 6.28 -11.52 -0.67
CA THR A 16 6.72 -12.85 -1.12
C THR A 16 8.21 -13.07 -0.83
N ILE A 17 9.07 -12.07 -1.07
CA ILE A 17 10.50 -12.14 -0.77
C ILE A 17 10.72 -12.31 0.73
N VAL A 18 10.01 -11.55 1.58
CA VAL A 18 10.15 -11.64 3.04
C VAL A 18 9.71 -13.00 3.56
N ILE A 19 8.62 -13.57 3.05
CA ILE A 19 8.17 -14.92 3.39
C ILE A 19 9.19 -15.96 2.93
N TRP A 20 9.69 -15.85 1.70
CA TRP A 20 10.67 -16.78 1.16
C TRP A 20 11.99 -16.74 1.93
N LEU A 21 12.44 -15.56 2.37
CA LEU A 21 13.67 -15.40 3.14
C LEU A 21 13.56 -15.96 4.56
N HIS A 22 12.36 -16.12 5.11
CA HIS A 22 12.12 -16.50 6.50
C HIS A 22 12.94 -17.72 6.95
N ASP A 23 12.96 -18.78 6.13
CA ASP A 23 13.64 -20.06 6.43
C ASP A 23 15.03 -20.17 5.78
N LYS A 24 15.49 -19.11 5.09
CA LYS A 24 16.76 -19.10 4.34
C LYS A 24 17.88 -18.36 5.06
N VAL A 25 17.55 -17.63 6.12
CA VAL A 25 18.50 -16.80 6.86
C VAL A 25 18.48 -17.15 8.35
N GLY A 26 19.53 -16.78 9.08
CA GLY A 26 19.60 -16.99 10.52
C GLY A 26 18.53 -16.21 11.28
N LEU A 27 18.20 -16.66 12.51
CA LEU A 27 17.15 -16.10 13.36
C LEU A 27 17.20 -14.57 13.48
N TRP A 28 18.38 -14.02 13.80
CA TRP A 28 18.56 -12.58 14.00
C TRP A 28 18.37 -11.77 12.71
N THR A 29 18.79 -12.32 11.58
CA THR A 29 18.56 -11.72 10.26
C THR A 29 17.09 -11.76 9.88
N SER A 30 16.42 -12.89 10.09
CA SER A 30 14.97 -13.05 9.84
C SER A 30 14.16 -12.07 10.70
N PHE A 31 14.52 -11.94 11.98
CA PHE A 31 13.91 -10.97 12.89
C PHE A 31 14.07 -9.54 12.38
N THR A 32 15.30 -9.14 12.03
CA THR A 32 15.60 -7.79 11.53
C THR A 32 14.81 -7.47 10.26
N ILE A 33 14.77 -8.41 9.31
CA ILE A 33 14.03 -8.24 8.06
C ILE A 33 12.53 -8.06 8.33
N ARG A 34 11.93 -8.93 9.14
CA ARG A 34 10.46 -8.96 9.33
C ARG A 34 9.93 -7.83 10.21
N TYR A 35 10.70 -7.43 11.23
CA TYR A 35 10.23 -6.51 12.25
C TYR A 35 10.79 -5.09 12.11
N LEU A 36 11.91 -4.91 11.41
CA LEU A 36 12.49 -3.57 11.21
C LEU A 36 12.40 -3.12 9.76
N ILE A 37 12.82 -3.95 8.81
CA ILE A 37 12.91 -3.54 7.39
C ILE A 37 11.54 -3.61 6.71
N TYR A 38 10.86 -4.75 6.81
CA TYR A 38 9.59 -4.99 6.14
C TYR A 38 8.50 -3.98 6.53
N PRO A 39 8.27 -3.65 7.82
CA PRO A 39 7.19 -2.75 8.18
C PRO A 39 7.40 -1.34 7.63
N VAL A 40 8.66 -0.87 7.58
CA VAL A 40 9.01 0.42 6.98
C VAL A 40 8.71 0.41 5.48
N LEU A 41 9.21 -0.59 4.75
CA LEU A 41 8.99 -0.69 3.31
C LEU A 41 7.51 -0.90 2.96
N ALA A 42 6.80 -1.76 3.68
CA ALA A 42 5.36 -1.96 3.52
C ALA A 42 4.58 -0.66 3.81
N GLY A 43 4.94 0.04 4.89
CA GLY A 43 4.33 1.32 5.27
C GLY A 43 4.43 2.38 4.19
N LEU A 44 5.56 2.46 3.46
CA LEU A 44 5.72 3.38 2.33
C LEU A 44 4.70 3.12 1.21
N HIS A 45 4.45 1.84 0.86
CA HIS A 45 3.46 1.48 -0.15
C HIS A 45 2.03 1.81 0.31
N PHE A 46 1.69 1.51 1.56
CA PHE A 46 0.37 1.85 2.12
C PHE A 46 0.15 3.36 2.23
N THR A 47 1.21 4.12 2.52
CA THR A 47 1.16 5.59 2.53
C THR A 47 0.88 6.13 1.13
N GLY A 48 1.54 5.61 0.09
CA GLY A 48 1.24 5.96 -1.30
C GLY A 48 -0.20 5.62 -1.71
N PHE A 49 -0.71 4.47 -1.25
CA PHE A 49 -2.10 4.08 -1.48
C PHE A 49 -3.10 5.03 -0.79
N TRP A 50 -2.78 5.46 0.43
CA TRP A 50 -3.56 6.43 1.20
C TRP A 50 -3.60 7.80 0.51
N ILE A 51 -2.43 8.34 0.13
CA ILE A 51 -2.33 9.63 -0.59
C ILE A 51 -3.17 9.57 -1.87
N ASN A 52 -3.03 8.52 -2.67
CA ASN A 52 -3.82 8.34 -3.88
C ASN A 52 -5.33 8.29 -3.62
N GLY A 53 -5.77 7.75 -2.47
CA GLY A 53 -7.17 7.79 -2.05
C GLY A 53 -7.60 9.19 -1.61
N HIS A 54 -6.76 9.91 -0.85
CA HIS A 54 -7.00 11.28 -0.41
C HIS A 54 -7.12 12.25 -1.60
N GLU A 55 -6.26 12.12 -2.61
CA GLU A 55 -6.34 12.94 -3.81
C GLU A 55 -7.61 12.67 -4.64
N CYS A 56 -8.27 11.53 -4.44
CA CYS A 56 -9.59 11.30 -5.05
C CYS A 56 -10.66 12.24 -4.47
N SER A 57 -10.63 12.58 -3.18
CA SER A 57 -11.60 13.54 -2.62
C SER A 57 -11.43 14.95 -3.18
N HIS A 58 -10.24 15.28 -3.67
CA HIS A 58 -9.93 16.53 -4.38
C HIS A 58 -10.23 16.48 -5.88
N GLY A 59 -10.66 15.33 -6.39
CA GLY A 59 -11.00 15.17 -7.80
C GLY A 59 -9.81 14.91 -8.73
N ALA A 60 -8.63 14.56 -8.21
CA ALA A 60 -7.40 14.46 -9.00
C ALA A 60 -7.33 13.22 -9.91
N LEU A 61 -8.08 12.15 -9.61
CA LEU A 61 -7.96 10.88 -10.32
C LEU A 61 -8.74 10.87 -11.66
N SER A 62 -9.89 11.54 -11.72
CA SER A 62 -10.77 11.60 -12.89
C SER A 62 -11.60 12.88 -12.90
N LYS A 63 -12.04 13.33 -14.08
CA LYS A 63 -13.00 14.44 -14.20
C LYS A 63 -14.39 14.09 -13.63
N SER A 64 -14.69 12.81 -13.45
CA SER A 64 -15.95 12.35 -12.85
C SER A 64 -15.80 12.24 -11.33
N GLY A 65 -16.54 13.07 -10.60
CA GLY A 65 -16.61 13.00 -9.14
C GLY A 65 -17.11 11.64 -8.61
N THR A 66 -18.02 10.97 -9.34
CA THR A 66 -18.51 9.64 -8.97
C THR A 66 -17.40 8.59 -8.99
N VAL A 67 -16.57 8.59 -10.03
CA VAL A 67 -15.43 7.66 -10.14
C VAL A 67 -14.43 7.89 -9.01
N ASN A 68 -14.15 9.16 -8.71
CA ASN A 68 -13.26 9.52 -7.61
C ASN A 68 -13.81 9.08 -6.25
N ASN A 69 -15.10 9.28 -6.01
CA ASN A 69 -15.73 8.88 -4.76
C ASN A 69 -15.73 7.36 -4.56
N ILE A 70 -16.03 6.58 -5.60
CA ILE A 70 -15.98 5.13 -5.52
C ILE A 70 -14.55 4.64 -5.23
N ILE A 71 -13.56 5.13 -5.98
CA ILE A 71 -12.18 4.69 -5.82
C ILE A 71 -11.59 5.17 -4.49
N GLY A 72 -11.82 6.43 -4.12
CA GLY A 72 -11.41 6.99 -2.84
C GLY A 72 -11.98 6.21 -1.67
N MET A 73 -13.29 5.91 -1.70
CA MET A 73 -13.96 5.14 -0.67
C MET A 73 -13.39 3.72 -0.53
N ILE A 74 -13.18 3.01 -1.64
CA ILE A 74 -12.59 1.66 -1.62
C ILE A 74 -11.19 1.69 -1.01
N ARG A 75 -10.34 2.64 -1.42
CA ARG A 75 -8.95 2.72 -0.94
C ARG A 75 -8.86 3.04 0.55
N HIS A 76 -9.65 4.02 1.00
CA HIS A 76 -9.70 4.40 2.41
C HIS A 76 -10.31 3.30 3.27
N SER A 77 -11.36 2.63 2.80
CA SER A 77 -11.95 1.47 3.50
C SER A 77 -10.96 0.30 3.64
N ALA A 78 -10.16 0.02 2.59
CA ALA A 78 -9.12 -1.01 2.65
C ALA A 78 -8.00 -0.69 3.66
N LEU A 79 -7.75 0.60 3.92
CA LEU A 79 -6.80 1.08 4.91
C LEU A 79 -7.42 1.29 6.30
N LEU A 80 -8.72 1.04 6.46
CA LEU A 80 -9.49 1.37 7.66
C LEU A 80 -9.43 2.87 8.02
N ALA A 81 -9.23 3.72 7.02
CA ALA A 81 -9.22 5.17 7.14
C ALA A 81 -10.60 5.75 6.75
N PRO A 82 -11.09 6.79 7.44
CA PRO A 82 -12.33 7.46 7.04
C PRO A 82 -12.13 8.27 5.76
N TYR A 83 -13.04 8.13 4.80
CA TYR A 83 -13.03 8.90 3.54
C TYR A 83 -13.96 10.11 3.56
N TYR A 84 -15.18 9.93 4.08
CA TYR A 84 -16.18 10.98 4.23
C TYR A 84 -16.09 11.58 5.63
N ALA A 85 -16.30 12.89 5.72
CA ALA A 85 -16.45 13.65 6.96
C ALA A 85 -17.89 14.18 7.07
#